data_AF-T1BRG0-F1
#
_entry.id   AF-T1BRG0-F1
#
_cell.length_a   1.000
_cell.length_b   1.000
_cell.length_c   1.000
_cell.angle_alpha   90.00
_cell.angle_beta   90.00
_cell.angle_gamma   90.00
#
_symmetry.space_group_name_H-M   'P 1'
#
loop_
_entity.id
_entity.type
_entity.pdbx_description
1 polymer ?
#
loop_
_entity_poly.entity_id
_entity_poly.type
_entity_poly.pdbx_seq_one_letter_code
_entity_poly.pdbx_strand_id
1 'polypeptide(L)'
;PEVRLKKYLEMRGADGGPWNRLCALPAFWVGLLYDDAALDAAWDLVKDFGMAERHALRDGVPRHALKLPLRKATVRELALQALQIA
;
A
#
# COMPACT_ATOMS: atom_id res chain seq x y z
N PRO A 1 7.64 13.25 -0.84
CA PRO A 1 7.82 11.79 -0.98
C PRO A 1 6.72 11.05 -0.19
N GLU A 2 6.18 9.95 -0.73
CA GLU A 2 5.08 9.19 -0.10
C GLU A 2 5.51 8.41 1.15
N VAL A 3 6.77 8.01 1.19
CA VAL A 3 7.44 7.43 2.36
C VAL A 3 8.67 8.28 2.66
N ARG A 4 8.96 8.54 3.93
CA ARG A 4 10.11 9.35 4.35
C ARG A 4 11.01 8.58 5.31
N LEU A 5 12.31 8.54 5.00
CA LEU A 5 13.35 7.96 5.86
C LEU A 5 13.96 9.03 6.77
N LYS A 6 14.09 8.69 8.05
CA LYS A 6 14.88 9.38 9.09
C LYS A 6 15.63 8.32 9.89
N LYS A 7 15.70 8.45 11.22
CA LYS A 7 16.02 7.35 12.14
C LYS A 7 14.99 6.21 12.10
N TYR A 8 13.84 6.46 11.47
CA TYR A 8 12.70 5.57 11.31
C TYR A 8 12.03 5.85 9.96
N LEU A 9 11.14 4.98 9.52
CA LEU A 9 10.33 5.15 8.30
C LEU A 9 8.96 5.76 8.64
N GLU A 10 8.51 6.71 7.82
CA GLU A 10 7.20 7.35 7.96
C GLU A 10 6.34 7.08 6.72
N MET A 11 5.18 6.43 6.90
CA MET A 11 4.17 6.22 5.85
C MET A 11 3.21 7.41 5.82
N ARG A 12 3.06 8.09 4.68
CA ARG A 12 2.43 9.42 4.61
C ARG A 12 1.25 9.55 3.64
N GLY A 13 0.83 8.45 3.02
CA GLY A 13 -0.16 8.45 1.94
C GLY A 13 -1.62 8.26 2.34
N ALA A 14 -1.93 8.21 3.65
CA ALA A 14 -3.28 7.97 4.13
C ALA A 14 -3.96 9.26 4.61
N ASP A 15 -5.24 9.40 4.28
CA ASP A 15 -6.10 10.47 4.77
C ASP A 15 -6.37 10.34 6.28
N GLY A 16 -6.63 11.48 6.92
CA GLY A 16 -7.22 11.48 8.26
C GLY A 16 -8.62 10.87 8.24
N GLY A 17 -9.03 10.25 9.35
CA GLY A 17 -10.32 9.58 9.44
C GLY A 17 -10.86 9.42 10.86
N PRO A 18 -12.04 8.82 11.01
CA PRO A 18 -12.61 8.49 12.32
C PRO A 18 -11.73 7.51 13.09
N TRP A 19 -11.93 7.44 14.41
CA TRP A 19 -11.09 6.70 15.36
C TRP A 19 -10.72 5.28 14.92
N ASN A 20 -11.70 4.49 14.45
CA ASN A 20 -11.45 3.12 14.02
C ASN A 20 -10.44 3.02 12.85
N ARG A 21 -10.44 3.98 11.92
CA ARG A 21 -9.48 4.03 10.81
C ARG A 21 -8.10 4.52 11.27
N LEU A 22 -8.05 5.39 12.29
CA LEU A 22 -6.79 5.80 12.89
C LEU A 22 -6.06 4.64 13.55
N CYS A 23 -6.79 3.71 14.18
CA CYS A 23 -6.20 2.47 14.73
C CYS A 23 -5.82 1.46 13.64
N ALA A 24 -6.62 1.37 12.56
CA ALA A 24 -6.36 0.42 11.48
C ALA A 24 -5.12 0.75 10.65
N LEU A 25 -4.82 2.05 10.43
CA LEU A 25 -3.67 2.48 9.64
C LEU A 25 -2.32 1.94 10.16
N PRO A 26 -1.94 2.12 11.44
CA PRO A 26 -0.71 1.55 11.96
C PRO A 26 -0.74 0.02 11.98
N ALA A 27 -1.90 -0.60 12.29
CA ALA A 27 -2.04 -2.05 12.29
C ALA A 27 -1.70 -2.66 10.92
N PHE A 28 -2.22 -2.07 9.84
CA PHE A 28 -1.94 -2.51 8.47
C PHE A 28 -0.46 -2.45 8.11
N TRP A 29 0.23 -1.34 8.42
CA TRP A 29 1.66 -1.22 8.13
C TRP A 29 2.54 -2.11 9.01
N VAL A 30 2.16 -2.34 10.28
CA VAL A 30 2.86 -3.29 11.15
C VAL A 30 2.69 -4.72 10.62
N GLY A 31 1.48 -5.13 10.23
CA GLY A 31 1.21 -6.45 9.68
C GLY A 31 2.03 -6.75 8.43
N LEU A 32 2.22 -5.77 7.54
CA LEU A 32 3.04 -5.95 6.34
C LEU A 32 4.55 -5.91 6.57
N LEU A 33 5.03 -5.16 7.57
CA LEU A 33 6.45 -4.78 7.63
C LEU A 33 7.24 -5.40 8.79
N TYR A 34 6.58 -5.88 9.85
CA TYR A 34 7.24 -6.29 11.09
C TYR A 34 7.31 -7.81 11.28
N ASP A 35 6.71 -8.58 10.37
CA ASP A 35 6.88 -10.03 10.25
C ASP A 35 7.67 -10.34 8.97
N ASP A 36 8.70 -11.18 9.07
CA ASP A 36 9.60 -11.46 7.94
C ASP A 36 8.87 -12.15 6.77
N ALA A 37 7.95 -13.08 7.07
CA ALA A 37 7.21 -13.80 6.04
C ALA A 37 6.19 -12.88 5.35
N ALA A 38 5.53 -12.01 6.12
CA ALA A 38 4.64 -11.00 5.58
C ALA A 38 5.40 -9.97 4.72
N LEU A 39 6.59 -9.55 5.15
CA LEU A 39 7.44 -8.62 4.42
C LEU A 39 7.90 -9.20 3.07
N ASP A 40 8.34 -10.47 3.05
CA ASP A 40 8.72 -11.16 1.83
C ASP A 40 7.52 -11.33 0.87
N ALA A 41 6.35 -11.69 1.39
CA ALA A 41 5.12 -11.80 0.59
C ALA A 41 4.69 -10.43 0.02
N ALA A 42 4.80 -9.36 0.81
CA ALA A 42 4.51 -8.00 0.36
C ALA A 42 5.51 -7.55 -0.70
N TRP A 43 6.79 -7.93 -0.59
CA TRP A 43 7.80 -7.66 -1.61
C TRP A 43 7.50 -8.41 -2.91
N ASP A 44 7.14 -9.68 -2.82
CA ASP A 44 6.75 -10.50 -3.97
C ASP A 44 5.58 -9.93 -4.76
N LEU A 45 4.66 -9.24 -4.08
CA LEU A 45 3.51 -8.58 -4.69
C LEU A 45 3.89 -7.39 -5.59
N VAL A 46 5.00 -6.71 -5.31
CA VAL A 46 5.34 -5.41 -5.93
C VAL A 46 6.72 -5.36 -6.60
N LYS A 47 7.54 -6.42 -6.45
CA LYS A 47 8.94 -6.43 -6.91
C LYS A 47 9.11 -6.21 -8.41
N ASP A 48 8.13 -6.57 -9.23
CA ASP A 48 8.14 -6.42 -10.68
C ASP A 48 7.50 -5.11 -11.16
N PHE A 49 7.06 -4.23 -10.26
CA PHE A 49 6.42 -2.96 -10.64
C PHE A 49 7.45 -1.97 -11.16
N GLY A 50 7.28 -1.56 -12.42
CA GLY A 50 8.09 -0.51 -13.03
C GLY A 50 7.83 0.87 -12.43
N MET A 51 8.75 1.81 -12.61
CA MET A 51 8.59 3.19 -12.14
C MET A 51 7.35 3.86 -12.75
N ALA A 52 7.10 3.65 -14.04
CA ALA A 52 5.92 4.18 -14.72
C ALA A 52 4.61 3.65 -14.11
N GLU A 53 4.55 2.35 -13.77
CA GLU A 53 3.38 1.76 -13.12
C GLU A 53 3.17 2.36 -11.72
N ARG A 54 4.24 2.53 -10.93
CA ARG A 54 4.17 3.15 -9.60
C ARG A 54 3.66 4.59 -9.66
N HIS A 55 4.10 5.36 -10.65
CA HIS A 55 3.60 6.73 -10.88
C HIS A 55 2.14 6.74 -11.33
N ALA A 56 1.77 5.86 -12.28
CA ALA A 56 0.38 5.74 -12.71
C ALA A 56 -0.56 5.37 -11.56
N LEU A 57 -0.13 4.50 -10.65
CA LEU A 57 -0.87 4.18 -9.42
C LEU A 57 -1.03 5.42 -8.53
N ARG A 58 0.07 6.12 -8.23
CA ARG A 58 0.06 7.32 -7.38
C ARG A 58 -0.88 8.39 -7.92
N ASP A 59 -0.85 8.63 -9.22
CA ASP A 59 -1.63 9.71 -9.85
C ASP A 59 -3.08 9.29 -10.11
N GLY A 60 -3.33 8.00 -10.35
CA GLY A 60 -4.65 7.46 -10.67
C GLY A 60 -5.54 7.18 -9.47
N VAL A 61 -4.98 6.73 -8.34
CA VAL A 61 -5.73 6.36 -7.13
C VAL A 61 -6.57 7.51 -6.57
N PRO A 62 -6.09 8.77 -6.49
CA PRO A 62 -6.91 9.88 -6.01
C PRO A 62 -8.22 10.09 -6.80
N ARG A 63 -8.24 9.77 -8.10
CA ARG A 63 -9.42 9.93 -8.97
C ARG A 63 -10.29 8.69 -9.04
N HIS A 64 -9.68 7.51 -9.14
CA HIS A 64 -10.37 6.27 -9.46
C HIS A 64 -10.50 5.31 -8.26
N ALA A 65 -9.83 5.62 -7.15
CA ALA A 65 -9.76 4.80 -5.94
C ALA A 65 -9.43 3.34 -6.27
N LEU A 66 -10.09 2.39 -5.60
CA LEU A 66 -9.90 0.95 -5.81
C LEU A 66 -10.33 0.46 -7.20
N LYS A 67 -11.05 1.28 -7.99
CA LYS A 67 -11.48 0.93 -9.35
C LYS A 67 -10.42 1.24 -10.41
N LEU A 68 -9.28 1.84 -10.04
CA LEU A 68 -8.19 2.10 -10.97
C LEU A 68 -7.72 0.78 -11.61
N PRO A 69 -7.71 0.67 -12.96
CA PRO A 69 -7.14 -0.48 -13.63
C PRO A 69 -5.63 -0.59 -13.40
N LEU A 70 -5.15 -1.80 -13.13
CA LEU A 70 -3.74 -2.14 -13.00
C LEU A 70 -3.50 -3.47 -13.73
N ARG A 71 -2.76 -3.42 -14.84
CA ARG A 71 -2.50 -4.59 -15.70
C ARG A 71 -3.83 -5.25 -16.13
N LYS A 72 -4.03 -6.53 -15.80
CA LYS A 72 -5.26 -7.30 -16.08
C LYS A 72 -6.27 -7.26 -14.92
N ALA A 73 -6.04 -6.40 -13.95
CA ALA A 73 -6.71 -6.35 -12.65
C ALA A 73 -7.08 -4.90 -12.29
N THR A 74 -7.56 -4.69 -11.08
CA THR A 74 -7.82 -3.38 -10.45
C THR A 74 -7.01 -3.24 -9.17
N VAL A 75 -6.84 -1.99 -8.71
CA VAL A 75 -6.23 -1.72 -7.40
C VAL A 75 -6.99 -2.41 -6.25
N ARG A 76 -8.29 -2.69 -6.41
CA ARG A 76 -9.05 -3.49 -5.44
C ARG A 76 -8.48 -4.90 -5.27
N GLU A 77 -8.14 -5.59 -6.35
CA GLU A 77 -7.58 -6.94 -6.27
C GLU A 77 -6.19 -6.93 -5.61
N LEU A 78 -5.37 -5.92 -5.95
CA LEU A 78 -4.09 -5.70 -5.27
C LEU A 78 -4.28 -5.45 -3.76
N ALA A 79 -5.24 -4.59 -3.39
CA ALA A 79 -5.51 -4.26 -2.00
C ALA A 79 -6.04 -5.45 -1.19
N LEU A 80 -6.81 -6.35 -1.80
CA LEU A 80 -7.27 -7.58 -1.15
C LEU A 80 -6.10 -8.55 -0.89
N GLN A 81 -5.15 -8.65 -1.81
CA GLN A 81 -3.95 -9.46 -1.61
C GLN A 81 -3.08 -8.87 -0.48
N ALA A 82 -2.89 -7.54 -0.47
CA ALA A 82 -2.20 -6.87 0.63
C ALA A 82 -2.91 -7.05 1.98
N LEU A 83 -4.24 -7.00 2.01
CA LEU A 83 -5.03 -7.23 3.24
C LEU A 83 -4.93 -8.68 3.74
N GLN A 84 -4.71 -9.65 2.85
CA GLN A 84 -4.54 -11.05 3.24
C GLN A 84 -3.17 -11.33 3.86
N ILE A 85 -2.17 -10.49 3.55
CA ILE A 85 -0.81 -10.55 4.11
C ILE A 85 -0.76 -9.85 5.47
N ALA A 86 -1.46 -8.72 5.59
CA ALA A 86 -1.43 -7.82 6.76
C ALA A 86 -2.24 -8.31 7.97
#